data_AF-A0A1A8FY60-F1
#
_entry.id   AF-A0A1A8FY60-F1
#
_cell.length_a   1.000
_cell.length_b   1.000
_cell.length_c   1.000
_cell.angle_alpha   90.00
_cell.angle_beta   90.00
_cell.angle_gamma   90.00
#
_symmetry.space_group_name_H-M   'P 1'
#
loop_
_entity.id
_entity.type
_entity.pdbx_description
1 polymer ?
#
loop_
_entity_poly.entity_id
_entity_poly.type
_entity_poly.pdbx_seq_one_letter_code
_entity_poly.pdbx_strand_id
1 'polypeptide(L)'
;RRHQQVVEESQRLTELLDSSVNGVSAEFENAEDEENADPEDAEGRASRLWVDRFSPRHYTELLSDDFTNRCLLKWLKLWDTVVFGRERKSRPAFSDRQTGGQKSFKPNQGNQNPNRFKSKVEMTEELLEAELDQYKRPKFKVALLSGPPGLGKTTLAHVIAKHAG
;
A
#
# COMPACT_ATOMS: atom_id res chain seq x y z
N ARG A 1 -42.31 -29.01 18.64
CA ARG A 1 -43.15 -27.80 18.73
C ARG A 1 -42.36 -26.59 19.26
N ARG A 2 -41.88 -26.57 20.51
CA ARG A 2 -41.08 -25.44 21.05
C ARG A 2 -39.79 -25.12 20.27
N HIS A 3 -39.04 -26.13 19.83
CA HIS A 3 -37.82 -25.91 19.02
C HIS A 3 -38.11 -25.23 17.68
N GLN A 4 -39.20 -25.64 17.01
CA GLN A 4 -39.58 -25.09 15.72
C GLN A 4 -39.99 -23.62 15.83
N GLN A 5 -40.71 -23.28 16.90
CA GLN A 5 -41.09 -21.89 17.21
C GLN A 5 -39.86 -21.01 17.50
N VAL A 6 -38.87 -21.53 18.24
CA VAL A 6 -37.62 -20.78 18.51
C VAL A 6 -36.81 -20.56 17.22
N VAL A 7 -36.76 -21.55 16.33
CA VAL A 7 -36.08 -21.41 15.03
C VAL A 7 -36.78 -20.36 14.16
N GLU A 8 -38.11 -20.40 14.10
CA GLU A 8 -38.91 -19.44 13.32
C GLU A 8 -38.79 -18.01 13.85
N GLU A 9 -38.81 -17.82 15.18
CA GLU A 9 -38.56 -16.51 15.79
C GLU A 9 -37.13 -16.02 15.54
N SER A 10 -36.12 -16.93 15.56
CA SER A 10 -34.74 -16.54 15.26
C SER A 10 -34.57 -16.10 13.80
N GLN A 11 -35.19 -16.80 12.85
CA GLN A 11 -35.16 -16.45 11.43
C GLN A 11 -35.80 -15.08 11.18
N ARG A 12 -36.96 -14.84 11.79
CA ARG A 12 -37.64 -13.55 11.70
C ARG A 12 -36.82 -12.40 12.29
N LEU A 13 -36.13 -12.65 13.41
CA LEU A 13 -35.23 -11.65 14.01
C LEU A 13 -34.02 -11.35 13.12
N THR A 14 -33.44 -12.38 12.48
CA THR A 14 -32.35 -12.22 11.52
C THR A 14 -32.78 -11.38 10.32
N GLU A 15 -33.95 -11.66 9.73
CA GLU A 15 -34.49 -10.88 8.61
C GLU A 15 -34.77 -9.41 8.99
N LEU A 16 -35.28 -9.17 10.20
CA LEU A 16 -35.56 -7.83 10.70
C LEU A 16 -34.26 -7.03 10.93
N LEU A 17 -33.22 -7.68 11.46
CA LEU A 17 -31.90 -7.07 11.63
C LEU A 17 -31.28 -6.72 10.28
N ASP A 18 -31.26 -7.65 9.32
CA ASP A 18 -30.72 -7.43 7.97
C ASP A 18 -31.38 -6.24 7.26
N SER A 19 -32.71 -6.13 7.37
CA SER A 19 -33.44 -4.99 6.78
C SER A 19 -33.08 -3.65 7.43
N SER A 20 -32.85 -3.63 8.75
CA SER A 20 -32.51 -2.41 9.49
C SER A 20 -31.07 -1.96 9.27
N VAL A 21 -30.10 -2.88 9.18
CA VAL A 21 -28.70 -2.52 8.94
C VAL A 21 -28.47 -2.05 7.51
N ASN A 22 -29.20 -2.61 6.54
CA ASN A 22 -29.12 -2.18 5.14
C ASN A 22 -29.73 -0.79 4.95
N GLY A 23 -30.83 -0.47 5.65
CA GLY A 23 -31.45 0.86 5.61
C GLY A 23 -30.55 1.95 6.21
N VAL A 24 -29.91 1.69 7.35
CA VAL A 24 -29.01 2.67 7.99
C VAL A 24 -27.69 2.81 7.25
N SER A 25 -27.17 1.75 6.64
CA SER A 25 -25.92 1.84 5.86
C SER A 25 -26.09 2.67 4.59
N ALA A 26 -27.23 2.54 3.90
CA ALA A 26 -27.50 3.30 2.67
C ALA A 26 -27.56 4.83 2.86
N GLU A 27 -27.94 5.30 4.06
CA GLU A 27 -28.03 6.74 4.36
C GLU A 27 -26.66 7.41 4.58
N PHE A 28 -25.63 6.65 4.96
CA PHE A 28 -24.27 7.17 5.16
C PHE A 28 -23.37 7.10 3.91
N GLU A 29 -23.81 6.44 2.84
CA GLU A 29 -22.91 5.93 1.77
C GLU A 29 -22.95 6.70 0.43
N ASN A 30 -23.72 7.79 0.28
CA ASN A 30 -23.93 8.43 -1.03
C ASN A 30 -22.95 9.56 -1.43
N ALA A 31 -21.92 9.90 -0.63
CA ALA A 31 -21.15 11.13 -0.87
C ALA A 31 -19.73 10.97 -1.46
N GLU A 32 -19.09 9.79 -1.41
CA GLU A 32 -17.63 9.70 -1.64
C GLU A 32 -17.18 8.75 -2.79
N ASP A 33 -18.11 8.04 -3.43
CA ASP A 33 -17.77 6.88 -4.29
C ASP A 33 -17.95 7.10 -5.82
N GLU A 34 -18.05 8.35 -6.29
CA GLU A 34 -18.33 8.69 -7.70
C GLU A 34 -17.10 8.61 -8.64
N GLU A 35 -15.87 8.75 -8.14
CA GLU A 35 -14.72 8.97 -9.04
C GLU A 35 -14.10 7.69 -9.65
N ASN A 36 -14.54 6.49 -9.23
CA ASN A 36 -13.97 5.21 -9.71
C ASN A 36 -15.00 4.09 -9.94
N ALA A 37 -16.29 4.42 -10.07
CA ALA A 37 -17.35 3.42 -10.21
C ALA A 37 -17.62 3.05 -11.68
N ASP A 38 -17.56 1.76 -11.98
CA ASP A 38 -18.10 1.17 -13.21
C ASP A 38 -19.64 1.22 -13.14
N PRO A 39 -20.35 1.85 -14.10
CA PRO A 39 -21.79 2.07 -14.03
C PRO A 39 -22.65 0.79 -14.10
N GLU A 40 -22.09 -0.39 -14.38
CA GLU A 40 -22.86 -1.64 -14.52
C GLU A 40 -23.22 -2.34 -13.18
N ASP A 41 -22.72 -1.88 -12.03
CA ASP A 41 -22.74 -2.67 -10.78
C ASP A 41 -23.63 -2.08 -9.65
N ALA A 42 -24.76 -1.46 -10.02
CA ALA A 42 -25.69 -0.84 -9.07
C ALA A 42 -26.44 -1.88 -8.20
N GLU A 43 -26.81 -3.03 -8.76
CA GLU A 43 -27.48 -4.12 -8.04
C GLU A 43 -26.53 -4.84 -7.05
N GLY A 44 -25.23 -4.90 -7.37
CA GLY A 44 -24.19 -5.53 -6.56
C GLY A 44 -23.77 -4.71 -5.34
N ARG A 45 -24.03 -3.38 -5.33
CA ARG A 45 -23.65 -2.50 -4.22
C ARG A 45 -24.31 -2.91 -2.90
N ALA A 46 -25.60 -3.24 -2.90
CA ALA A 46 -26.32 -3.62 -1.68
C ALA A 46 -25.81 -4.93 -1.05
N SER A 47 -25.29 -5.87 -1.86
CA SER A 47 -24.82 -7.19 -1.39
C SER A 47 -23.29 -7.32 -1.28
N ARG A 48 -22.53 -6.23 -1.49
CA ARG A 48 -21.07 -6.25 -1.41
C ARG A 48 -20.57 -6.33 0.03
N LEU A 49 -19.70 -7.29 0.32
CA LEU A 49 -19.08 -7.42 1.64
C LEU A 49 -18.28 -6.16 2.00
N TRP A 50 -18.24 -5.80 3.29
CA TRP A 50 -17.42 -4.68 3.75
C TRP A 50 -15.94 -4.80 3.35
N VAL A 51 -15.40 -6.02 3.35
CA VAL A 51 -14.02 -6.28 2.91
C VAL A 51 -13.78 -5.91 1.45
N ASP A 52 -14.81 -5.96 0.61
CA ASP A 52 -14.72 -5.59 -0.81
C ASP A 52 -15.07 -4.11 -1.04
N ARG A 53 -15.97 -3.55 -0.22
CA ARG A 53 -16.33 -2.11 -0.27
C ARG A 53 -15.15 -1.25 0.14
N PHE A 54 -14.55 -1.58 1.28
CA PHE A 54 -13.41 -0.85 1.87
C PHE A 54 -12.05 -1.45 1.49
N SER A 55 -12.00 -2.28 0.45
CA SER A 55 -10.74 -2.79 -0.06
C SER A 55 -9.91 -1.61 -0.60
N PRO A 56 -8.65 -1.45 -0.18
CA PRO A 56 -7.84 -0.32 -0.61
C PRO A 56 -7.59 -0.39 -2.12
N ARG A 57 -7.86 0.73 -2.78
CA ARG A 57 -7.66 0.95 -4.22
C ARG A 57 -6.34 1.67 -4.49
N HIS A 58 -5.85 2.43 -3.51
CA HIS A 58 -4.65 3.25 -3.63
C HIS A 58 -3.57 2.87 -2.61
N TYR A 59 -2.31 3.10 -2.97
CA TYR A 59 -1.17 2.81 -2.10
C TYR A 59 -1.27 3.52 -0.73
N THR A 60 -1.84 4.72 -0.71
CA THR A 60 -2.04 5.54 0.50
C THR A 60 -3.10 4.99 1.46
N GLU A 61 -3.92 4.04 1.03
CA GLU A 61 -4.98 3.43 1.83
C GLU A 61 -4.53 2.12 2.50
N LEU A 62 -3.31 1.66 2.20
CA LEU A 62 -2.76 0.43 2.78
C LEU A 62 -2.46 0.63 4.26
N LEU A 63 -3.15 -0.15 5.11
CA LEU A 63 -2.94 -0.18 6.55
C LEU A 63 -1.88 -1.21 7.00
N SER A 64 -1.23 -1.90 6.06
CA SER A 64 -0.10 -2.79 6.30
C SER A 64 1.16 -2.02 6.71
N ASP A 65 2.18 -2.72 7.23
CA ASP A 65 3.45 -2.10 7.64
C ASP A 65 4.08 -1.23 6.53
N ASP A 66 4.21 0.05 6.83
CA ASP A 66 4.61 1.09 5.89
C ASP A 66 6.01 0.86 5.32
N PHE A 67 6.89 0.26 6.14
CA PHE A 67 8.23 -0.13 5.73
C PHE A 67 8.21 -1.24 4.66
N THR A 68 7.42 -2.28 4.88
CA THR A 68 7.23 -3.39 3.93
C THR A 68 6.64 -2.90 2.62
N ASN A 69 5.64 -2.01 2.69
CA ASN A 69 5.01 -1.41 1.51
C ASN A 69 6.02 -0.63 0.67
N ARG A 70 6.82 0.23 1.31
CA ARG A 70 7.89 0.99 0.65
C ARG A 70 8.98 0.09 0.07
N CYS A 71 9.37 -0.96 0.79
CA CYS A 71 10.38 -1.92 0.34
C CYS A 71 9.95 -2.62 -0.95
N LEU A 72 8.72 -3.15 -0.98
CA LEU A 72 8.18 -3.82 -2.17
C LEU A 72 8.03 -2.85 -3.34
N LEU A 73 7.50 -1.65 -3.10
CA LEU A 73 7.36 -0.63 -4.14
C LEU A 73 8.71 -0.22 -4.72
N LYS A 74 9.73 0.00 -3.86
CA LYS A 74 11.10 0.27 -4.31
C LYS A 74 11.64 -0.87 -5.16
N TRP A 75 11.53 -2.11 -4.68
CA TRP A 75 11.96 -3.30 -5.42
C TRP A 75 11.28 -3.40 -6.79
N LEU A 76 9.98 -3.12 -6.88
CA LEU A 76 9.26 -3.12 -8.14
C LEU A 76 9.76 -2.00 -9.07
N LYS A 77 9.99 -0.79 -8.54
CA LYS A 77 10.57 0.34 -9.29
C LYS A 77 11.96 0.08 -9.83
N LEU A 78 12.70 -0.86 -9.24
CA LEU A 78 13.98 -1.27 -9.80
C LEU A 78 13.83 -1.92 -11.19
N TRP A 79 12.66 -2.47 -11.52
CA TRP A 79 12.37 -3.05 -12.83
C TRP A 79 12.04 -2.02 -13.92
N ASP A 80 11.73 -0.76 -13.56
CA ASP A 80 11.26 0.26 -14.52
C ASP A 80 12.22 0.45 -15.71
N THR A 81 13.54 0.32 -15.49
CA THR A 81 14.55 0.48 -16.54
C THR A 81 14.50 -0.62 -17.59
N VAL A 82 14.26 -1.87 -17.19
CA VAL A 82 14.23 -3.00 -18.14
C VAL A 82 12.85 -3.25 -18.72
N VAL A 83 11.78 -2.90 -17.99
CA VAL A 83 10.39 -3.08 -18.46
C VAL A 83 9.94 -1.89 -19.31
N PHE A 84 10.23 -0.65 -18.89
CA PHE A 84 9.75 0.56 -19.56
C PHE A 84 10.86 1.35 -20.29
N GLY A 85 12.11 0.89 -20.25
CA GLY A 85 13.24 1.64 -20.85
C GLY A 85 13.53 2.98 -20.14
N ARG A 86 12.96 3.20 -18.95
CA ARG A 86 13.14 4.45 -18.20
C ARG A 86 14.47 4.41 -17.47
N GLU A 87 15.43 5.24 -17.89
CA GLU A 87 16.66 5.41 -17.12
C GLU A 87 16.32 5.85 -15.70
N ARG A 88 16.92 5.18 -14.70
CA ARG A 88 16.78 5.64 -13.33
C ARG A 88 17.47 6.99 -13.21
N LYS A 89 16.70 8.02 -12.89
CA LYS A 89 17.28 9.23 -12.31
C LYS A 89 17.92 8.79 -11.00
N SER A 90 19.25 8.62 -11.01
CA SER A 90 20.02 8.47 -9.78
C SER A 90 19.56 9.60 -8.88
N ARG A 91 18.91 9.28 -7.75
CA ARG A 91 18.66 10.31 -6.75
C ARG A 91 20.03 10.91 -6.46
N PRO A 92 20.20 12.24 -6.56
CA PRO A 92 21.41 12.83 -6.04
C PRO A 92 21.47 12.37 -4.58
N ALA A 93 22.52 11.62 -4.22
CA ALA A 93 22.80 11.27 -2.84
C ALA A 93 22.60 12.56 -2.05
N PHE A 94 21.70 12.54 -1.07
CA PHE A 94 21.18 13.69 -0.35
C PHE A 94 22.32 14.63 0.05
N SER A 95 22.71 15.52 -0.86
CA SER A 95 23.72 16.53 -0.62
C SER A 95 22.93 17.63 0.03
N ASP A 96 23.01 17.64 1.35
CA ASP A 96 22.59 18.68 2.27
C ASP A 96 22.27 19.99 1.54
N ARG A 97 20.98 20.25 1.35
CA ARG A 97 20.48 21.43 0.64
C ARG A 97 20.62 22.61 1.60
N GLN A 98 21.83 23.16 1.69
CA GLN A 98 22.07 24.47 2.29
C GLN A 98 21.27 25.53 1.53
N THR A 99 20.17 25.97 2.13
CA THR A 99 19.51 27.24 1.84
C THR A 99 20.52 28.37 1.96
N GLY A 100 20.65 29.14 0.88
CA GLY A 100 21.62 30.23 0.77
C GLY A 100 21.40 31.34 1.79
N GLY A 101 22.50 31.85 2.36
CA GLY A 101 22.50 33.06 3.18
C GLY A 101 23.70 33.23 4.10
N GLN A 102 24.81 33.70 3.51
CA GLN A 102 25.90 34.48 4.14
C GLN A 102 27.16 33.78 4.70
N LYS A 103 28.26 34.08 4.00
CA LYS A 103 29.63 34.45 4.44
C LYS A 103 30.36 33.56 5.47
N SER A 104 31.31 32.80 4.91
CA SER A 104 32.68 32.56 5.39
C SER A 104 32.91 32.32 6.89
N PHE A 105 33.02 31.05 7.27
CA PHE A 105 34.16 30.54 8.05
C PHE A 105 34.41 29.08 7.61
N LYS A 106 35.61 28.79 7.10
CA LYS A 106 36.11 27.40 7.08
C LYS A 106 36.36 26.99 8.54
N PRO A 107 36.00 25.75 8.93
CA PRO A 107 37.08 24.79 8.98
C PRO A 107 36.69 23.38 8.49
N ASN A 108 37.69 22.79 7.86
CA ASN A 108 38.07 21.39 7.91
C ASN A 108 37.17 20.28 7.32
N GLN A 109 37.69 19.77 6.20
CA GLN A 109 37.83 18.37 5.80
C GLN A 109 36.79 17.36 6.32
N GLY A 110 36.20 16.68 5.32
CA GLY A 110 35.29 15.55 5.45
C GLY A 110 35.61 14.63 6.61
N ASN A 111 34.71 14.62 7.58
CA ASN A 111 34.54 13.51 8.48
C ASN A 111 33.20 12.87 8.12
N GLN A 112 33.26 11.88 7.23
CA GLN A 112 32.19 10.90 7.11
C GLN A 112 32.17 10.16 8.45
N ASN A 113 31.36 10.62 9.40
CA ASN A 113 31.16 9.89 10.66
C ASN A 113 30.61 8.50 10.30
N PRO A 114 31.34 7.40 10.55
CA PRO A 114 30.87 6.05 10.24
C PRO A 114 29.70 5.61 11.13
N ASN A 115 29.33 6.43 12.12
CA ASN A 115 28.36 6.12 13.16
C ASN A 115 27.02 6.85 13.02
N ARG A 116 26.66 7.31 11.81
CA ARG A 116 25.30 7.80 11.57
C ARG A 116 24.35 6.60 11.65
N PHE A 117 23.46 6.59 12.64
CA PHE A 117 22.36 5.63 12.71
C PHE A 117 21.51 5.78 11.45
N LYS A 118 21.72 4.87 10.49
CA LYS A 118 20.92 4.79 9.27
C LYS A 118 19.51 4.38 9.67
N SER A 119 18.51 5.08 9.12
CA SER A 119 17.12 4.65 9.26
C SER A 119 16.93 3.27 8.64
N LYS A 120 15.93 2.52 9.13
CA LYS A 120 15.57 1.21 8.56
C LYS A 120 15.34 1.29 7.05
N VAL A 121 14.77 2.41 6.58
CA VAL A 121 14.48 2.72 5.18
C VAL A 121 15.75 2.95 4.35
N GLU A 122 16.74 3.66 4.89
CA GLU A 122 18.04 3.86 4.23
C GLU A 122 18.79 2.54 4.10
N MET A 123 18.77 1.71 5.15
CA MET A 123 19.44 0.41 5.14
C MET A 123 18.83 -0.56 4.11
N THR A 124 17.50 -0.53 3.92
CA THR A 124 16.86 -1.32 2.86
C THR A 124 17.12 -0.77 1.46
N GLU A 125 17.18 0.55 1.30
CA GLU A 125 17.51 1.16 0.00
C GLU A 125 18.91 0.75 -0.43
N GLU A 126 19.87 0.82 0.48
CA GLU A 126 21.24 0.37 0.25
C GLU A 126 21.33 -1.13 -0.07
N LEU A 127 20.58 -1.98 0.65
CA LEU A 127 20.53 -3.41 0.37
C LEU A 127 19.95 -3.70 -1.02
N LEU A 128 18.83 -3.08 -1.36
CA LEU A 128 18.16 -3.28 -2.65
C LEU A 128 18.97 -2.73 -3.83
N GLU A 129 19.71 -1.63 -3.65
CA GLU A 129 20.56 -1.04 -4.67
C GLU A 129 21.89 -1.77 -4.85
N ALA A 130 22.47 -2.30 -3.77
CA ALA A 130 23.66 -3.15 -3.83
C ALA A 130 23.39 -4.48 -4.56
N GLU A 131 22.13 -4.92 -4.59
CA GLU A 131 21.69 -6.16 -5.22
C GLU A 131 21.12 -5.95 -6.64
N LEU A 132 21.71 -5.06 -7.46
CA LEU A 132 21.37 -4.98 -8.88
C LEU A 132 22.21 -5.94 -9.73
N ASP A 133 21.59 -6.54 -10.74
CA ASP A 133 22.30 -7.38 -11.72
C ASP A 133 22.97 -6.55 -12.84
N GLN A 134 23.65 -7.23 -13.76
CA GLN A 134 24.32 -6.60 -14.91
C GLN A 134 23.36 -5.79 -15.82
N TYR A 135 22.06 -6.06 -15.75
CA TYR A 135 21.01 -5.38 -16.51
C TYR A 135 20.34 -4.26 -15.70
N LYS A 136 20.91 -3.86 -14.56
CA LYS A 136 20.38 -2.78 -13.69
C LYS A 136 18.97 -3.05 -13.15
N ARG A 137 18.55 -4.31 -13.08
CA ARG A 137 17.30 -4.73 -12.42
C ARG A 137 17.63 -5.47 -11.11
N PRO A 138 16.65 -5.80 -10.26
CA PRO A 138 16.90 -6.59 -9.06
C PRO A 138 17.60 -7.92 -9.37
N LYS A 139 18.62 -8.25 -8.58
CA LYS A 139 19.29 -9.55 -8.57
C LYS A 139 18.29 -10.66 -8.28
N PHE A 140 17.42 -10.44 -7.29
CA PHE A 140 16.31 -11.34 -6.99
C PHE A 140 15.10 -10.97 -7.84
N LYS A 141 14.74 -11.89 -8.74
CA LYS A 141 13.68 -11.65 -9.73
C LYS A 141 12.26 -11.84 -9.19
N VAL A 142 12.14 -12.41 -7.99
CA VAL A 142 10.86 -12.71 -7.34
C VAL A 142 10.90 -12.17 -5.92
N ALA A 143 9.82 -11.50 -5.50
CA ALA A 143 9.61 -11.09 -4.12
C ALA A 143 8.64 -12.06 -3.43
N LEU A 144 8.93 -12.41 -2.18
CA LEU A 144 8.08 -13.24 -1.33
C LEU A 144 7.47 -12.38 -0.22
N LEU A 145 6.14 -12.30 -0.18
CA LEU A 145 5.41 -11.66 0.91
C LEU A 145 4.90 -12.72 1.90
N SER A 146 5.49 -12.75 3.09
CA SER A 146 5.15 -13.70 4.16
C SER A 146 4.58 -12.99 5.39
N GLY A 147 3.65 -13.61 6.10
CA GLY A 147 3.05 -13.06 7.32
C GLY A 147 1.70 -13.70 7.66
N PRO A 148 1.14 -13.39 8.84
CA PRO A 148 -0.13 -13.95 9.32
C PRO A 148 -1.30 -13.69 8.35
N PRO A 149 -2.39 -14.48 8.42
CA PRO A 149 -3.60 -14.22 7.64
C PRO A 149 -4.18 -12.84 8.00
N GLY A 150 -4.85 -12.19 7.03
CA GLY A 150 -5.51 -10.90 7.25
C GLY A 150 -4.60 -9.65 7.25
N LEU A 151 -3.27 -9.78 7.20
CA LEU A 151 -2.36 -8.61 7.19
C LEU A 151 -2.38 -7.78 5.88
N GLY A 152 -3.15 -8.21 4.87
CA GLY A 152 -3.23 -7.51 3.59
C GLY A 152 -2.10 -7.84 2.59
N LYS A 153 -1.42 -8.99 2.71
CA LYS A 153 -0.34 -9.39 1.78
C LYS A 153 -0.79 -9.41 0.31
N THR A 154 -1.91 -10.07 0.05
CA THR A 154 -2.51 -10.14 -1.29
C THR A 154 -2.92 -8.76 -1.77
N THR A 155 -3.55 -7.99 -0.90
CA THR A 155 -3.98 -6.61 -1.14
C THR A 155 -2.79 -5.71 -1.51
N LEU A 156 -1.69 -5.78 -0.76
CA LEU A 156 -0.46 -5.05 -1.01
C LEU A 156 0.10 -5.33 -2.41
N ALA A 157 0.18 -6.61 -2.78
CA ALA A 157 0.68 -7.00 -4.10
C ALA A 157 -0.16 -6.42 -5.24
N HIS A 158 -1.49 -6.49 -5.14
CA HIS A 158 -2.40 -5.96 -6.17
C HIS A 158 -2.33 -4.44 -6.26
N VAL A 159 -2.38 -3.74 -5.12
CA VAL A 159 -2.35 -2.28 -5.07
C VAL A 159 -1.02 -1.74 -5.59
N ILE A 160 0.11 -2.33 -5.19
CA ILE A 160 1.43 -1.89 -5.68
C ILE A 160 1.60 -2.18 -7.17
N ALA A 161 1.13 -3.33 -7.67
CA ALA A 161 1.18 -3.63 -9.11
C ALA A 161 0.40 -2.58 -9.91
N LYS A 162 -0.85 -2.31 -9.53
CA LYS A 162 -1.69 -1.28 -10.17
C LYS A 162 -1.07 0.12 -10.06
N HIS A 163 -0.44 0.43 -8.93
CA HIS A 163 0.23 1.71 -8.71
C HIS A 163 1.50 1.90 -9.57
N ALA A 164 2.24 0.82 -9.82
CA ALA A 164 3.50 0.89 -10.57
C ALA A 164 3.32 0.96 -12.08
N GLY A 165 2.17 0.53 -12.60
CA GLY A 165 1.81 0.52 -14.03
C GLY A 165 1.75 -0.89 -14.58
#